data_AF-X1AJN5-F1
#
_entry.id   AF-X1AJN5-F1
#
_cell.length_a   1.000
_cell.length_b   1.000
_cell.length_c   1.000
_cell.angle_alpha   90.00
_cell.angle_beta   90.00
_cell.angle_gamma   90.00
#
_symmetry.space_group_name_H-M   'P 1'
#
loop_
_entity.id
_entity.type
_entity.pdbx_description
1 polymer ?
#
loop_
_entity_poly.entity_id
_entity_poly.type
_entity_poly.pdbx_seq_one_letter_code
_entity_poly.pdbx_strand_id
1 'polypeptide(L)'
;MKKTLAILCIATLFVACGSSTKVTKSTDSALSIPIETTIDLTKVVNDKAPVTINPGRFTTETVTYRLPRVVQGTYTVSDFGKYIDDFKAIDYSGNALQVNKIDTNSWTISNASQLDKIG
;
A
#
# COMPACT_ATOMS: atom_id res chain seq x y z
N MET A 1 -16.89 -35.03 45.14
CA MET A 1 -16.88 -35.72 43.82
C MET A 1 -17.74 -35.05 42.76
N LYS A 2 -19.01 -34.69 43.02
CA LYS A 2 -19.86 -33.99 42.01
C LYS A 2 -19.35 -32.59 41.61
N LYS A 3 -18.82 -31.82 42.57
CA LYS A 3 -18.27 -30.47 42.34
C LYS A 3 -16.92 -30.48 41.60
N THR A 4 -16.09 -31.50 41.84
CA THR A 4 -14.79 -31.66 41.16
C THR A 4 -14.96 -32.09 39.70
N LEU A 5 -16.00 -32.88 39.39
CA LEU A 5 -16.35 -33.25 38.01
C LEU A 5 -16.87 -32.03 37.21
N ALA A 6 -17.67 -31.17 37.83
CA ALA A 6 -18.18 -29.95 37.20
C ALA A 6 -17.07 -28.94 36.86
N ILE A 7 -16.04 -28.82 37.71
CA ILE A 7 -14.89 -27.93 37.48
C ILE A 7 -14.03 -28.43 36.31
N LEU A 8 -13.88 -29.75 36.15
CA LEU A 8 -13.12 -30.33 35.04
C LEU A 8 -13.81 -30.13 33.68
N CYS A 9 -15.16 -30.20 33.63
CA CYS A 9 -15.92 -29.91 32.41
C CYS A 9 -15.92 -28.43 32.01
N ILE A 10 -15.89 -27.51 32.99
CA ILE A 10 -15.79 -26.06 32.72
C ILE A 10 -14.40 -25.68 32.21
N ALA A 11 -13.34 -26.31 32.72
CA ALA A 11 -11.98 -26.09 32.22
C ALA A 11 -11.79 -26.52 30.76
N THR A 12 -12.45 -27.60 30.32
CA THR A 12 -12.40 -28.05 28.91
C THR A 12 -13.15 -27.13 27.94
N LEU A 13 -14.13 -26.35 28.42
CA LEU A 13 -14.84 -25.37 27.60
C LEU A 13 -13.99 -24.13 27.28
N PHE A 14 -13.07 -23.73 28.17
CA PHE A 14 -12.18 -22.60 27.94
C PHE A 14 -11.03 -22.89 26.95
N VAL A 15 -10.65 -24.15 26.77
CA VAL A 15 -9.61 -24.57 25.80
C VAL A 15 -10.17 -24.70 24.37
N ALA A 16 -11.49 -24.77 24.21
CA ALA A 16 -12.14 -24.89 22.91
C ALA A 16 -12.31 -23.56 22.15
N CYS A 17 -12.05 -22.41 22.78
CA CYS A 17 -11.99 -21.11 22.09
C CYS A 17 -10.62 -20.91 21.42
N GLY A 18 -10.19 -21.91 20.64
CA GLY A 18 -9.18 -21.70 19.61
C GLY A 18 -9.85 -20.93 18.48
N SER A 19 -9.84 -19.59 18.55
CA SER A 19 -10.17 -18.75 17.40
C SER A 19 -9.31 -19.21 16.25
N SER A 20 -9.90 -19.99 15.36
CA SER A 20 -9.38 -20.20 14.02
C SER A 20 -9.52 -18.85 13.35
N THR A 21 -8.54 -17.96 13.54
CA THR A 21 -8.30 -16.87 12.62
C THR A 21 -7.88 -17.55 11.33
N LYS A 22 -8.85 -18.07 10.58
CA LYS A 22 -8.81 -17.99 9.13
C LYS A 22 -8.77 -16.49 8.88
N VAL A 23 -7.56 -15.95 8.91
CA VAL A 23 -7.22 -14.75 8.18
C VAL A 23 -7.64 -15.12 6.77
N THR A 24 -8.85 -14.73 6.40
CA THR A 24 -9.18 -14.51 5.01
C THR A 24 -8.05 -13.63 4.55
N LYS A 25 -7.09 -14.23 3.84
CA LYS A 25 -6.15 -13.47 3.02
C LYS A 25 -7.08 -12.73 2.07
N SER A 26 -7.49 -11.53 2.49
CA SER A 26 -7.94 -10.48 1.61
C SER A 26 -6.95 -10.56 0.46
N THR A 27 -7.43 -10.93 -0.71
CA THR A 27 -6.59 -10.93 -1.90
C THR A 27 -6.33 -9.46 -2.17
N ASP A 28 -5.29 -8.93 -1.51
CA ASP A 28 -4.81 -7.56 -1.57
C ASP A 28 -4.14 -7.29 -2.92
N SER A 29 -4.66 -7.89 -3.99
CA SER A 29 -4.13 -7.79 -5.34
C SER A 29 -4.50 -6.44 -5.91
N ALA A 30 -3.54 -5.79 -6.55
CA ALA A 30 -3.73 -4.51 -7.24
C ALA A 30 -4.86 -4.53 -8.31
N LEU A 31 -5.32 -5.72 -8.72
CA LEU A 31 -6.42 -5.90 -9.67
C LEU A 31 -7.80 -5.95 -9.01
N SER A 32 -7.89 -6.26 -7.71
CA SER A 32 -9.15 -6.50 -7.00
C SER A 32 -9.48 -5.46 -5.95
N ILE A 33 -8.57 -4.53 -5.67
CA ILE A 33 -8.78 -3.47 -4.68
C ILE A 33 -8.68 -2.08 -5.32
N PRO A 34 -9.37 -1.08 -4.77
CA PRO A 34 -9.13 0.31 -5.12
C PRO A 34 -7.73 0.75 -4.70
N ILE A 35 -7.14 1.68 -5.46
CA ILE A 35 -5.90 2.34 -5.07
C ILE A 35 -6.18 3.31 -3.93
N GLU A 36 -5.51 3.13 -2.79
CA GLU A 36 -5.63 4.04 -1.66
C GLU A 36 -4.62 5.18 -1.79
N THR A 37 -5.03 6.41 -1.54
CA THR A 37 -4.16 7.59 -1.61
C THR A 37 -4.44 8.51 -0.45
N THR A 38 -3.37 9.02 0.18
CA THR A 38 -3.44 9.96 1.30
C THR A 38 -2.56 11.16 1.01
N ILE A 39 -3.04 12.35 1.38
CA ILE A 39 -2.28 13.60 1.39
C ILE A 39 -2.38 14.19 2.79
N ASP A 40 -1.24 14.53 3.39
CA ASP A 40 -1.20 15.11 4.74
C ASP A 40 -0.91 16.60 4.68
N LEU A 41 -1.99 17.40 4.70
CA LEU A 41 -1.93 18.86 4.65
C LEU A 41 -1.43 19.49 5.97
N THR A 42 -1.26 18.71 7.04
CA THR A 42 -0.71 19.21 8.31
C THR A 42 0.82 19.25 8.30
N LYS A 43 1.46 18.56 7.36
CA LYS A 43 2.92 18.45 7.23
C LYS A 43 3.48 19.19 6.02
N VAL A 44 2.84 20.29 5.62
CA VAL A 44 3.32 21.09 4.50
C VAL A 44 4.61 21.81 4.88
N VAL A 45 5.66 21.62 4.09
CA VAL A 45 6.96 22.29 4.25
C VAL A 45 7.43 22.77 2.88
N ASN A 46 7.80 24.04 2.76
CA ASN A 46 8.25 24.66 1.50
C ASN A 46 7.27 24.42 0.32
N ASP A 47 5.97 24.63 0.56
CA ASP A 47 4.88 24.42 -0.40
C ASP A 47 4.78 22.99 -0.96
N LYS A 48 5.31 22.01 -0.24
CA LYS A 48 5.21 20.58 -0.57
C LYS A 48 4.40 19.86 0.49
N ALA A 49 3.42 19.07 0.05
CA ALA A 49 2.64 18.18 0.90
C ALA A 49 3.06 16.73 0.65
N PRO A 50 3.31 15.92 1.70
CA PRO A 50 3.60 14.51 1.51
C PRO A 50 2.35 13.78 1.00
N VAL A 51 2.56 12.90 0.02
CA VAL A 51 1.54 12.04 -0.57
C VAL A 51 1.98 10.59 -0.38
N THR A 52 1.02 9.70 -0.16
CA THR A 52 1.30 8.27 -0.11
C THR A 52 0.22 7.54 -0.88
N ILE A 53 0.64 6.60 -1.73
CA ILE A 53 -0.23 5.80 -2.58
C ILE A 53 0.06 4.33 -2.30
N ASN A 54 -0.99 3.57 -1.99
CA ASN A 54 -0.97 2.11 -1.88
C ASN A 54 -1.75 1.52 -3.06
N PRO A 55 -1.06 0.95 -4.06
CA PRO A 55 -1.70 0.35 -5.22
C PRO A 55 -2.20 -1.09 -4.97
N GLY A 56 -1.94 -1.67 -3.80
CA GLY A 56 -2.08 -3.11 -3.56
C GLY A 56 -0.90 -3.91 -4.09
N ARG A 57 -0.96 -5.22 -3.89
CA ARG A 57 0.09 -6.18 -4.24
C ARG A 57 0.10 -6.49 -5.72
N PHE A 58 1.28 -6.37 -6.32
CA PHE A 58 1.54 -6.87 -7.67
C PHE A 58 2.08 -8.29 -7.66
N THR A 59 1.91 -8.98 -8.78
CA THR A 59 2.58 -10.27 -9.08
C THR A 59 3.65 -10.13 -10.17
N THR A 60 3.78 -8.94 -10.74
CA THR A 60 4.72 -8.62 -11.82
C THR A 60 6.02 -8.06 -11.27
N GLU A 61 7.13 -8.32 -11.97
CA GLU A 61 8.46 -7.85 -11.53
C GLU A 61 8.70 -6.35 -11.73
N THR A 62 7.99 -5.71 -12.65
CA THR A 62 8.19 -4.29 -12.95
C THR A 62 6.88 -3.60 -13.18
N VAL A 63 6.71 -2.44 -12.57
CA VAL A 63 5.54 -1.56 -12.77
C VAL A 63 6.00 -0.16 -13.13
N THR A 64 5.11 0.62 -13.74
CA THR A 64 5.37 2.01 -14.09
C THR A 64 4.29 2.91 -13.50
N TYR A 65 4.70 3.84 -12.66
CA TYR A 65 3.85 4.93 -12.20
C TYR A 65 3.87 6.07 -13.23
N ARG A 66 2.70 6.62 -13.54
CA ARG A 66 2.54 7.72 -14.49
C ARG A 66 1.64 8.80 -13.89
N LEU A 67 2.11 10.03 -13.89
CA LEU A 67 1.30 11.20 -13.59
C LEU A 67 0.83 11.84 -14.91
N PRO A 68 -0.39 12.40 -14.99
CA PRO A 68 -0.85 13.06 -16.20
C PRO A 68 0.08 14.19 -16.64
N ARG A 69 0.23 14.38 -17.96
CA ARG A 69 0.93 15.53 -18.54
C ARG A 69 -0.02 16.70 -18.86
N VAL A 70 -1.30 16.38 -19.08
CA VAL A 70 -2.41 17.27 -19.48
C VAL A 70 -3.66 16.81 -18.74
N VAL A 71 -4.53 17.75 -18.37
CA VAL A 71 -5.89 17.48 -17.86
C VAL A 71 -6.91 17.76 -18.96
N GLN A 72 -8.06 17.08 -18.91
CA GLN A 72 -9.12 17.31 -19.88
C GLN A 72 -9.62 18.76 -19.81
N GLY A 73 -9.97 19.35 -20.95
CA GLY A 73 -10.44 20.73 -21.05
C GLY A 73 -9.35 21.78 -21.29
N THR A 74 -8.09 21.38 -21.48
CA THR A 74 -7.01 22.27 -21.93
C THR A 74 -6.13 21.62 -22.99
N TYR A 75 -5.50 22.47 -23.81
CA TYR A 75 -4.48 22.06 -24.78
C TYR A 75 -3.05 22.31 -24.26
N THR A 76 -2.91 22.92 -23.08
CA THR A 76 -1.59 23.24 -22.52
C THR A 76 -0.98 22.02 -21.84
N VAL A 77 0.19 21.61 -22.33
CA VAL A 77 1.04 20.62 -21.66
C VAL A 77 1.62 21.24 -20.39
N SER A 78 1.27 20.66 -19.23
CA SER A 78 1.69 21.17 -17.92
C SER A 78 2.81 20.36 -17.28
N ASP A 79 2.92 19.07 -17.64
CA ASP A 79 3.87 18.11 -17.07
C ASP A 79 3.86 18.11 -15.54
N PHE A 80 2.75 17.66 -14.95
CA PHE A 80 2.54 17.73 -13.50
C PHE A 80 3.60 16.97 -12.69
N GLY A 81 4.29 16.00 -13.29
CA GLY A 81 5.39 15.27 -12.65
C GLY A 81 6.59 16.15 -12.28
N LYS A 82 6.69 17.38 -12.82
CA LYS A 82 7.69 18.37 -12.41
C LYS A 82 7.55 18.83 -10.96
N TYR A 83 6.37 18.67 -10.36
CA TYR A 83 6.11 19.02 -8.96
C TYR A 83 6.36 17.87 -7.99
N ILE A 84 6.62 16.66 -8.48
CA ILE A 84 7.02 15.54 -7.65
C ILE A 84 8.50 15.70 -7.30
N ASP A 85 8.76 15.75 -6.00
CA ASP A 85 10.09 15.79 -5.42
C ASP A 85 10.35 14.52 -4.60
N ASP A 86 11.58 14.02 -4.63
CA ASP A 86 12.02 12.86 -3.81
C ASP A 86 11.13 11.59 -3.89
N PHE A 87 10.63 11.27 -5.09
CA PHE A 87 9.79 10.07 -5.31
C PHE A 87 10.47 8.80 -4.82
N LYS A 88 9.79 8.07 -3.93
CA LYS A 88 10.24 6.82 -3.33
C LYS A 88 9.22 5.71 -3.52
N ALA A 89 9.73 4.50 -3.59
CA ALA A 89 8.97 3.27 -3.51
C ALA A 89 9.49 2.47 -2.32
N ILE A 90 8.58 1.91 -1.52
CA ILE A 90 8.94 1.13 -0.34
C ILE A 90 8.33 -0.27 -0.39
N ASP A 91 9.06 -1.24 0.15
CA ASP A 91 8.59 -2.61 0.31
C ASP A 91 7.76 -2.79 1.58
N TYR A 92 7.17 -3.98 1.74
CA TYR A 92 6.40 -4.37 2.94
C TYR A 92 7.21 -4.41 4.24
N SER A 93 8.55 -4.35 4.16
CA SER A 93 9.46 -4.30 5.31
C SER A 93 9.93 -2.88 5.61
N GLY A 94 9.50 -1.88 4.83
CA GLY A 94 9.89 -0.48 4.96
C GLY A 94 11.22 -0.11 4.28
N ASN A 95 11.80 -0.99 3.46
CA ASN A 95 13.02 -0.69 2.71
C ASN A 95 12.70 0.02 1.39
N ALA A 96 13.60 0.90 0.95
CA ALA A 96 13.47 1.55 -0.35
C ALA A 96 13.71 0.55 -1.50
N LEU A 97 12.81 0.57 -2.50
CA LEU A 97 12.95 -0.15 -3.75
C LEU A 97 13.67 0.72 -4.80
N GLN A 98 14.28 0.06 -5.77
CA GLN A 98 14.93 0.76 -6.88
C GLN A 98 13.88 1.40 -7.79
N VAL A 99 13.97 2.72 -7.93
CA VAL A 99 13.15 3.51 -8.85
C VAL A 99 14.03 4.13 -9.92
N ASN A 100 13.58 4.09 -11.16
CA ASN A 100 14.19 4.80 -12.27
C ASN A 100 13.19 5.80 -12.87
N LYS A 101 13.54 7.08 -12.89
CA LYS A 101 12.73 8.13 -13.53
C LYS A 101 13.02 8.12 -15.04
N ILE A 102 12.04 7.69 -15.83
CA ILE A 102 12.22 7.51 -17.29
C ILE A 102 11.86 8.77 -18.09
N ASP A 103 10.99 9.62 -17.55
CA ASP A 103 10.66 10.95 -18.09
C ASP A 103 10.13 11.88 -16.98
N THR A 104 9.68 13.09 -17.33
CA THR A 104 9.17 14.08 -16.35
C THR A 104 8.01 13.55 -15.50
N ASN A 105 7.15 12.70 -16.07
CA ASN A 105 5.90 12.25 -15.48
C ASN A 105 5.83 10.72 -15.23
N SER A 106 6.92 9.98 -15.45
CA SER A 106 6.92 8.52 -15.39
C SER A 106 8.11 7.94 -14.62
N TRP A 107 7.83 6.94 -13.79
CA TRP A 107 8.80 6.22 -12.97
C TRP A 107 8.60 4.71 -13.08
N THR A 108 9.67 3.97 -13.32
CA THR A 108 9.65 2.49 -13.30
C THR A 108 10.20 1.97 -11.99
N ILE A 109 9.53 0.98 -11.42
CA ILE A 109 9.87 0.36 -10.15
C ILE A 109 10.18 -1.11 -10.41
N SER A 110 11.39 -1.55 -10.07
CA SER A 110 11.81 -2.95 -10.16
C SER A 110 11.44 -3.72 -8.89
N ASN A 111 11.35 -5.05 -8.99
CA ASN A 111 10.89 -5.93 -7.91
C ASN A 111 9.51 -5.54 -7.37
N ALA A 112 8.59 -5.17 -8.27
CA ALA A 112 7.29 -4.63 -7.92
C ALA A 112 6.38 -5.64 -7.17
N SER A 113 6.70 -6.93 -7.19
CA SER A 113 6.06 -7.94 -6.35
C SER A 113 6.18 -7.68 -4.84
N GLN A 114 7.18 -6.88 -4.43
CA GLN A 114 7.40 -6.45 -3.05
C GLN A 114 6.93 -5.02 -2.77
N LEU A 115 6.43 -4.29 -3.77
CA LEU A 115 5.98 -2.91 -3.62
C LEU A 115 4.77 -2.82 -2.69
N ASP A 116 4.92 -2.09 -1.59
CA ASP A 116 3.82 -1.73 -0.68
C ASP A 116 3.25 -0.37 -1.05
N LYS A 117 4.11 0.67 -1.06
CA LYS A 117 3.68 2.06 -1.23
C LYS A 117 4.67 2.88 -2.05
N ILE A 118 4.15 3.95 -2.63
CA ILE A 118 4.94 5.03 -3.23
C ILE A 118 4.58 6.37 -2.57
N GLY A 119 5.51 7.32 -2.57
CA GLY A 119 5.32 8.65 -1.99
C GLY A 119 6.48 9.59 -2.24
#